data_AF-K2FBQ1-F1
#
_entry.id   AF-K2FBQ1-F1
#
_cell.length_a   1.000
_cell.length_b   1.000
_cell.length_c   1.000
_cell.angle_alpha   90.00
_cell.angle_beta   90.00
_cell.angle_gamma   90.00
#
_symmetry.space_group_name_H-M   'P 1'
#
loop_
_entity.id
_entity.type
_entity.pdbx_description
1 polymer ?
#
loop_
_entity_poly.entity_id
_entity_poly.type
_entity_poly.pdbx_seq_one_letter_code
_entity_poly.pdbx_strand_id
1 'polypeptide(L)'
;MFNSNKPTNNKAFTLVELIVVIVILAILATIAFLSFSSQSWSARDSTRLADISSIKKWLEMYNVWSWLYPNPDNPSSFTYSGWTIWNQWILWDSAYKLIQKTLSKKVKDPLKNGEYDYSLASNKREYQVAWNFENPTSFERNYNPFDSSSLSPKLSALGWTGANVYISWNYNWVMLKVFTWSTYYFVPTPTLFWINASAQPTIAFDSSFSSWKIMLPWVNNFASYKADQIYSTWWNNLSSIDISALMTKIQTAYSGSNITSPGVLRIAMADPTTLESIGTAMVKNVLGGWVTTLAWWSGWVARPDANTLLLLHFDDDTTNQWYSTWTVTNNGVTFTANWKFWKAWYFDWVNKYLSVSKNNDWNFWTNDFTVDAWVNYSSITGYAHDYIFDISNSDLSKRIYIVTSNELANYNYFWYLWNSVWFNSSKLSVWNWQHFAMTRKWWTMYCFIDWYLIGSYTAWSLDNVEHFKIWTRSVYNYAESYLNWYIDEFRVSNISRWDWNGFTAWQKVFTPPSSPY
;
A
#
# COMPACT_ATOMS: atom_id res chain seq x y z
N MET A 1 17.14 45.89 -86.34
CA MET A 1 16.31 45.65 -85.15
C MET A 1 17.24 45.46 -83.96
N PHE A 2 17.27 46.41 -83.01
CA PHE A 2 18.02 46.28 -81.76
C PHE A 2 17.19 45.44 -80.79
N ASN A 3 17.69 44.27 -80.39
CA ASN A 3 17.03 43.42 -79.40
C ASN A 3 17.51 43.84 -78.01
N SER A 4 16.61 44.39 -77.19
CA SER A 4 16.92 44.79 -75.81
C SER A 4 16.83 43.57 -74.89
N ASN A 5 17.98 43.05 -74.45
CA ASN A 5 18.01 42.04 -73.40
C ASN A 5 17.64 42.72 -72.07
N LYS A 6 16.40 42.49 -71.60
CA LYS A 6 15.99 42.83 -70.23
C LYS A 6 16.82 42.01 -69.24
N PRO A 7 17.54 42.63 -68.29
CA PRO A 7 18.20 41.89 -67.22
C PRO A 7 17.14 41.23 -66.33
N THR A 8 17.17 39.91 -66.23
CA THR A 8 16.40 39.17 -65.24
C THR A 8 16.99 39.49 -63.87
N ASN A 9 16.23 40.19 -63.01
CA ASN A 9 16.57 40.38 -61.61
C ASN A 9 16.69 39.02 -60.92
N ASN A 10 17.88 38.44 -60.92
CA ASN A 10 18.20 37.27 -60.12
C ASN A 10 18.09 37.71 -58.66
N LYS A 11 16.97 37.38 -58.02
CA LYS A 11 16.76 37.55 -56.58
C LYS A 11 17.69 36.57 -55.85
N ALA A 12 18.93 37.00 -55.65
CA ALA A 12 19.91 36.28 -54.85
C ALA A 12 19.87 36.81 -53.40
N PHE A 13 20.01 35.92 -52.43
CA PHE A 13 20.12 36.30 -51.03
C PHE A 13 21.42 37.07 -50.80
N THR A 14 21.35 38.12 -50.00
CA THR A 14 22.50 38.85 -49.49
C THR A 14 23.28 37.97 -48.51
N LEU A 15 24.58 38.25 -48.39
CA LEU A 15 25.45 37.55 -47.44
C LEU A 15 24.93 37.68 -46.00
N VAL A 16 24.31 38.81 -45.66
CA VAL A 16 23.69 39.05 -44.35
C VAL A 16 22.47 38.14 -44.14
N GLU A 17 21.57 38.03 -45.13
CA GLU A 17 20.40 37.14 -45.05
C GLU A 17 20.80 35.68 -44.86
N LEU A 18 21.84 35.23 -45.57
CA LEU A 18 22.36 33.87 -45.43
C LEU A 18 22.91 33.61 -44.01
N ILE A 19 23.66 34.56 -43.45
CA ILE A 19 24.22 34.44 -42.09
C ILE A 19 23.12 34.42 -41.03
N VAL A 20 22.08 35.25 -41.17
CA VAL A 20 20.95 35.25 -40.24
C VAL A 20 20.23 33.89 -40.26
N VAL A 21 20.01 33.30 -41.43
CA VAL A 21 19.33 32.00 -41.55
C VAL A 21 20.13 30.88 -40.88
N ILE A 22 21.44 30.78 -41.13
CA ILE A 22 22.26 29.73 -40.51
C ILE A 22 22.36 29.90 -38.98
N VAL A 23 22.36 31.14 -38.48
CA VAL A 23 22.37 31.42 -37.04
C VAL A 23 21.05 30.99 -36.40
N ILE A 24 19.91 31.32 -37.02
CA ILE A 24 18.59 30.88 -36.53
C ILE A 24 18.49 29.35 -36.55
N LEU A 25 18.94 28.69 -37.62
CA LEU A 25 18.95 27.23 -37.71
C LEU A 25 19.87 26.58 -36.65
N ALA A 26 21.02 27.18 -36.35
CA ALA A 26 21.91 26.68 -35.30
C ALA A 26 21.26 26.80 -33.90
N ILE A 27 20.59 27.92 -33.61
CA ILE A 27 19.86 28.12 -32.36
C ILE A 27 18.69 27.12 -32.26
N LEU A 28 17.88 26.96 -33.31
CA LEU A 28 16.78 26.01 -33.33
C LEU A 28 17.26 24.56 -33.19
N ALA A 29 18.36 24.19 -33.85
CA ALA A 29 18.94 22.85 -33.76
C ALA A 29 19.43 22.52 -32.34
N THR A 30 20.06 23.47 -31.63
CA THR A 30 20.51 23.25 -30.25
C THR A 30 19.36 23.07 -29.27
N ILE A 31 18.29 23.88 -29.38
CA ILE A 31 17.06 23.73 -28.57
C ILE A 31 16.36 22.40 -28.89
N ALA A 32 16.23 22.05 -30.17
CA ALA A 32 15.63 20.79 -30.60
C ALA A 32 16.43 19.57 -30.11
N PHE A 33 17.76 19.63 -30.13
CA PHE A 33 18.63 18.58 -29.64
C PHE A 33 18.50 18.37 -28.12
N LEU A 34 18.51 19.45 -27.33
CA LEU A 34 18.32 19.39 -25.88
C LEU A 34 16.93 18.82 -25.54
N SER A 35 15.88 19.25 -26.24
CA SER A 35 14.53 18.70 -26.10
C SER A 35 14.49 17.22 -26.48
N PHE A 36 15.02 16.82 -27.64
CA PHE A 36 14.97 15.42 -28.08
C PHE A 36 15.76 14.45 -27.18
N SER A 37 16.83 14.94 -26.53
CA SER A 37 17.65 14.12 -25.62
C SER A 37 16.88 13.66 -24.36
N SER A 38 16.10 14.54 -23.74
CA SER A 38 15.26 14.21 -22.58
C SER A 38 14.10 13.26 -22.93
N GLN A 39 13.49 13.46 -24.09
CA GLN A 39 12.39 12.62 -24.60
C GLN A 39 12.89 11.21 -24.92
N SER A 40 14.15 11.11 -25.39
CA SER A 40 14.81 9.84 -25.63
C SER A 40 15.06 9.06 -24.34
N TRP A 41 15.41 9.72 -23.23
CA TRP A 41 15.52 9.10 -21.91
C TRP A 41 14.18 8.53 -21.45
N SER A 42 13.13 9.34 -21.52
CA SER A 42 11.78 8.95 -21.08
C SER A 42 11.19 7.79 -21.91
N ALA A 43 11.47 7.74 -23.22
CA ALA A 43 11.06 6.63 -24.09
C ALA A 43 11.78 5.32 -23.74
N ARG A 44 13.09 5.39 -23.45
CA ARG A 44 13.87 4.23 -22.98
C ARG A 44 13.42 3.76 -21.61
N ASP A 45 13.12 4.68 -20.70
CA ASP A 45 12.58 4.34 -19.38
C ASP A 45 11.19 3.70 -19.48
N SER A 46 10.34 4.17 -20.39
CA SER A 46 9.06 3.51 -20.69
C SER A 46 9.25 2.07 -21.20
N THR A 47 10.27 1.86 -22.04
CA THR A 47 10.64 0.51 -22.52
C THR A 47 11.11 -0.36 -21.36
N ARG A 48 12.00 0.14 -20.50
CA ARG A 48 12.49 -0.57 -19.30
C ARG A 48 11.37 -0.95 -18.33
N LEU A 49 10.35 -0.10 -18.17
CA LEU A 49 9.18 -0.43 -17.35
C LEU A 49 8.38 -1.59 -17.95
N ALA A 50 8.10 -1.53 -19.26
CA ALA A 50 7.41 -2.61 -19.97
C ALA A 50 8.21 -3.92 -19.91
N ASP A 51 9.52 -3.81 -20.00
CA ASP A 51 10.49 -4.89 -19.92
C ASP A 51 10.45 -5.58 -18.54
N ILE A 52 10.54 -4.83 -17.45
CA ILE A 52 10.45 -5.39 -16.08
C ILE A 52 9.07 -6.00 -15.80
N SER A 53 7.99 -5.38 -16.29
CA SER A 53 6.64 -5.94 -16.20
C SER A 53 6.55 -7.30 -16.93
N SER A 54 7.19 -7.40 -18.08
CA SER A 54 7.27 -8.65 -18.85
C SER A 54 8.11 -9.71 -18.12
N ILE A 55 9.24 -9.33 -17.52
CA ILE A 55 10.06 -10.22 -16.69
C ILE A 55 9.25 -10.77 -15.51
N LYS A 56 8.54 -9.89 -14.79
CA LYS A 56 7.71 -10.30 -13.65
C LYS A 56 6.65 -11.32 -14.04
N LYS A 57 5.84 -11.02 -15.06
CA LYS A 57 4.81 -11.94 -15.56
C LYS A 57 5.40 -13.30 -15.95
N TRP A 58 6.57 -13.26 -16.57
CA TRP A 58 7.26 -14.49 -16.94
C TRP A 58 7.74 -15.29 -15.72
N LEU A 59 8.38 -14.63 -14.74
CA LEU A 59 8.82 -15.28 -13.50
C LEU A 59 7.63 -15.93 -12.79
N GLU A 60 6.51 -15.24 -12.71
CA GLU A 60 5.25 -15.77 -12.16
C GLU A 60 4.76 -16.99 -12.95
N MET A 61 4.77 -16.94 -14.29
CA MET A 61 4.40 -18.08 -15.13
C MET A 61 5.32 -19.29 -14.92
N TYR A 62 6.64 -19.06 -14.82
CA TYR A 62 7.59 -20.13 -14.54
C TYR A 62 7.37 -20.74 -13.16
N ASN A 63 7.04 -19.92 -12.16
CA ASN A 63 6.70 -20.40 -10.83
C ASN A 63 5.44 -21.26 -10.82
N VAL A 64 4.41 -20.91 -11.61
CA VAL A 64 3.20 -21.74 -11.76
C VAL A 64 3.53 -23.14 -12.28
N TRP A 65 4.51 -23.29 -13.17
CA TRP A 65 4.88 -24.60 -13.72
C TRP A 65 5.88 -25.40 -12.90
N SER A 66 6.84 -24.71 -12.27
CA SER A 66 7.98 -25.35 -11.59
C SER A 66 7.94 -25.25 -10.07
N TRP A 67 6.96 -24.54 -9.53
CA TRP A 67 6.81 -24.18 -8.10
C TRP A 67 7.96 -23.36 -7.50
N LEU A 68 8.95 -22.98 -8.31
CA LEU A 68 10.18 -22.28 -7.91
C LEU A 68 10.53 -21.20 -8.94
N TYR A 69 11.39 -20.26 -8.58
CA TYR A 69 11.96 -19.31 -9.53
C TYR A 69 13.32 -19.81 -10.06
N PRO A 70 13.70 -19.41 -11.29
CA PRO A 70 14.91 -19.92 -11.93
C PRO A 70 16.16 -19.20 -11.41
N ASN A 71 17.27 -19.93 -11.33
CA ASN A 71 18.53 -19.39 -10.81
C ASN A 71 19.09 -18.24 -11.68
N PRO A 72 19.77 -17.25 -11.07
CA PRO A 72 20.61 -16.33 -11.82
C PRO A 72 21.76 -17.05 -12.52
N ASP A 73 22.14 -16.54 -13.69
CA ASP A 73 23.39 -16.82 -14.39
C ASP A 73 24.54 -16.05 -13.73
N ASN A 74 25.73 -16.67 -13.70
CA ASN A 74 26.95 -16.15 -13.06
C ASN A 74 26.74 -15.68 -11.60
N PRO A 75 26.12 -16.48 -10.71
CA PRO A 75 25.69 -16.02 -9.41
C PRO A 75 26.87 -15.64 -8.50
N SER A 76 26.71 -14.53 -7.79
CA SER A 76 27.47 -14.25 -6.56
C SER A 76 26.63 -14.69 -5.36
N SER A 77 27.18 -15.62 -4.58
CA SER A 77 26.47 -16.24 -3.47
C SER A 77 26.69 -15.48 -2.16
N PHE A 78 25.60 -15.18 -1.46
CA PHE A 78 25.63 -14.64 -0.11
C PHE A 78 25.42 -15.78 0.87
N THR A 79 26.34 -15.95 1.81
CA THR A 79 26.39 -17.11 2.70
C THR A 79 26.33 -16.72 4.17
N TYR A 80 25.75 -17.57 5.01
CA TYR A 80 25.80 -17.46 6.47
C TYR A 80 26.14 -18.83 7.04
N SER A 81 27.08 -18.90 7.99
CA SER A 81 27.54 -20.16 8.57
C SER A 81 27.92 -21.23 7.53
N GLY A 82 28.48 -20.80 6.38
CA GLY A 82 28.89 -21.69 5.28
C GLY A 82 27.78 -22.10 4.30
N TRP A 83 26.52 -21.68 4.52
CA TRP A 83 25.38 -21.99 3.67
C TRP A 83 24.93 -20.78 2.85
N THR A 84 24.60 -20.98 1.58
CA THR A 84 24.03 -19.93 0.73
C THR A 84 22.63 -19.54 1.20
N ILE A 85 22.43 -18.24 1.45
CA ILE A 85 21.16 -17.63 1.86
C ILE A 85 20.45 -17.03 0.64
N TRP A 86 21.15 -16.36 -0.27
CA TRP A 86 20.63 -15.94 -1.58
C TRP A 86 21.75 -15.81 -2.61
N ASN A 87 21.37 -15.65 -3.88
CA ASN A 87 22.27 -15.38 -4.99
C ASN A 87 21.84 -14.09 -5.72
N GLN A 88 22.81 -13.38 -6.29
CA GLN A 88 22.58 -12.19 -7.13
C GLN A 88 23.39 -12.31 -8.42
N TRP A 89 22.80 -11.95 -9.57
CA TRP A 89 23.49 -11.48 -10.79
C TRP A 89 22.47 -11.15 -11.90
N ILE A 90 22.37 -11.94 -12.98
CA ILE A 90 21.54 -11.72 -14.17
C ILE A 90 20.73 -12.99 -14.45
N LEU A 91 19.58 -12.87 -15.08
CA LEU A 91 18.56 -13.94 -15.13
C LEU A 91 18.53 -14.74 -16.45
N TRP A 92 19.29 -14.33 -17.46
CA TRP A 92 18.73 -14.22 -18.80
C TRP A 92 19.24 -15.23 -19.85
N ASP A 93 20.28 -16.01 -19.61
CA ASP A 93 20.78 -17.03 -20.54
C ASP A 93 20.25 -18.42 -20.23
N SER A 94 20.30 -18.86 -18.97
CA SER A 94 19.81 -20.20 -18.60
C SER A 94 18.29 -20.21 -18.43
N ALA A 95 17.72 -19.21 -17.77
CA ALA A 95 16.28 -19.18 -17.52
C ALA A 95 15.48 -18.92 -18.79
N TYR A 96 15.95 -18.03 -19.68
CA TYR A 96 15.28 -17.72 -20.96
C TYR A 96 15.14 -18.96 -21.86
N LYS A 97 16.16 -19.83 -21.91
CA LYS A 97 16.10 -21.08 -22.71
C LYS A 97 14.95 -21.99 -22.29
N LEU A 98 14.56 -21.98 -21.01
CA LEU A 98 13.50 -22.82 -20.46
C LEU A 98 12.10 -22.35 -20.87
N ILE A 99 11.96 -21.10 -21.33
CA ILE A 99 10.67 -20.37 -21.38
C ILE A 99 10.52 -19.48 -22.62
N GLN A 100 11.49 -19.52 -23.54
CA GLN A 100 11.47 -18.85 -24.84
C GLN A 100 10.19 -19.09 -25.68
N LYS A 101 9.41 -20.13 -25.37
CA LYS A 101 8.12 -20.40 -26.03
C LYS A 101 7.02 -19.38 -25.66
N THR A 102 7.15 -18.67 -24.54
CA THR A 102 6.16 -17.71 -24.02
C THR A 102 6.56 -16.24 -24.17
N LEU A 103 7.82 -15.94 -24.47
CA LEU A 103 8.30 -14.57 -24.72
C LEU A 103 8.73 -14.44 -26.18
N SER A 104 8.21 -13.42 -26.86
CA SER A 104 8.50 -13.16 -28.28
C SER A 104 9.94 -12.71 -28.55
N LYS A 105 10.64 -12.23 -27.51
CA LYS A 105 11.99 -11.67 -27.60
C LYS A 105 12.66 -11.67 -26.23
N LYS A 106 13.98 -11.89 -26.22
CA LYS A 106 14.84 -11.61 -25.06
C LYS A 106 14.86 -10.11 -24.79
N VAL A 107 14.47 -9.73 -23.59
CA VAL A 107 14.36 -8.34 -23.19
C VAL A 107 15.72 -7.85 -22.68
N LYS A 108 16.19 -6.72 -23.20
CA LYS A 108 17.51 -6.14 -22.92
C LYS A 108 17.39 -4.64 -22.86
N ASP A 109 18.25 -4.02 -22.07
CA ASP A 109 18.28 -2.57 -21.91
C ASP A 109 18.45 -1.85 -23.25
N PRO A 110 17.59 -0.87 -23.57
CA PRO A 110 17.60 -0.18 -24.87
C PRO A 110 18.84 0.72 -25.10
N LEU A 111 19.65 1.02 -24.07
CA LEU A 111 20.87 1.82 -24.19
C LEU A 111 22.15 0.96 -24.18
N LYS A 112 22.30 0.10 -23.17
CA LYS A 112 23.49 -0.71 -22.91
C LYS A 112 23.47 -2.05 -23.63
N ASN A 113 22.30 -2.48 -24.12
CA ASN A 113 22.08 -3.85 -24.61
C ASN A 113 22.44 -4.93 -23.56
N GLY A 114 22.37 -4.55 -22.28
CA GLY A 114 22.67 -5.37 -21.12
C GLY A 114 21.43 -6.04 -20.52
N GLU A 115 21.66 -7.00 -19.64
CA GLU A 115 20.63 -7.79 -18.98
C GLU A 115 20.25 -7.22 -17.62
N TYR A 116 19.01 -7.45 -17.20
CA TYR A 116 18.47 -6.97 -15.93
C TYR A 116 19.05 -7.68 -14.72
N ASP A 117 19.31 -6.91 -13.66
CA ASP A 117 19.82 -7.43 -12.39
C ASP A 117 18.74 -8.26 -11.70
N TYR A 118 19.15 -9.39 -11.14
CA TYR A 118 18.26 -10.37 -10.51
C TYR A 118 18.88 -10.95 -9.25
N SER A 119 18.06 -11.02 -8.20
CA SER A 119 18.42 -11.66 -6.93
C SER A 119 17.36 -12.69 -6.56
N LEU A 120 17.82 -13.83 -6.04
CA LEU A 120 16.99 -14.97 -5.71
C LEU A 120 17.41 -15.59 -4.38
N ALA A 121 16.47 -15.71 -3.45
CA ALA A 121 16.64 -16.44 -2.21
C ALA A 121 16.99 -17.92 -2.47
N SER A 122 17.77 -18.53 -1.57
CA SER A 122 18.20 -19.93 -1.69
C SER A 122 17.04 -20.94 -1.74
N ASN A 123 15.91 -20.60 -1.12
CA ASN A 123 14.67 -21.38 -1.18
C ASN A 123 13.95 -21.28 -2.55
N LYS A 124 14.45 -20.43 -3.45
CA LYS A 124 13.92 -20.10 -4.77
C LYS A 124 12.47 -19.61 -4.78
N ARG A 125 12.03 -18.96 -3.71
CA ARG A 125 10.66 -18.44 -3.55
C ARG A 125 10.61 -16.93 -3.50
N GLU A 126 11.60 -16.26 -2.92
CA GLU A 126 11.65 -14.81 -2.95
C GLU A 126 12.68 -14.32 -3.96
N TYR A 127 12.29 -13.35 -4.79
CA TYR A 127 13.15 -12.74 -5.77
C TYR A 127 12.96 -11.23 -5.84
N GLN A 128 13.98 -10.57 -6.38
CA GLN A 128 13.91 -9.18 -6.79
C GLN A 128 14.58 -9.02 -8.17
N VAL A 129 14.02 -8.16 -9.01
CA VAL A 129 14.57 -7.71 -10.29
C VAL A 129 14.81 -6.22 -10.17
N ALA A 130 15.98 -5.72 -10.54
CA ALA A 130 16.28 -4.30 -10.47
C ALA A 130 16.76 -3.74 -11.81
N TRP A 131 16.53 -2.44 -11.99
CA TRP A 131 17.14 -1.67 -13.07
C TRP A 131 17.33 -0.21 -12.72
N ASN A 132 18.18 0.46 -13.51
CA ASN A 132 18.47 1.88 -13.44
C ASN A 132 17.80 2.66 -14.57
N PHE A 133 16.99 3.65 -14.23
CA PHE A 133 16.41 4.58 -15.19
C PHE A 133 17.31 5.78 -15.44
N GLU A 134 17.20 6.35 -16.64
CA GLU A 134 18.01 7.48 -17.09
C GLU A 134 17.45 8.82 -16.63
N ASN A 135 16.13 8.99 -16.63
CA ASN A 135 15.50 10.26 -16.28
C ASN A 135 15.15 10.32 -14.77
N PRO A 136 15.71 11.29 -14.01
CA PRO A 136 15.38 11.46 -12.60
C PRO A 136 13.92 11.84 -12.34
N THR A 137 13.19 12.37 -13.32
CA THR A 137 11.78 12.79 -13.18
C THR A 137 10.76 11.76 -13.68
N SER A 138 11.17 10.60 -14.22
CA SER A 138 10.25 9.52 -14.64
C SER A 138 9.50 8.83 -13.48
N PHE A 139 9.48 9.45 -12.30
CA PHE A 139 9.15 8.85 -11.00
C PHE A 139 8.26 9.71 -10.09
N GLU A 140 7.21 10.33 -10.62
CA GLU A 140 6.14 10.89 -9.77
C GLU A 140 5.29 9.81 -9.05
N ARG A 141 5.60 8.51 -9.24
CA ARG A 141 5.01 7.43 -8.44
C ARG A 141 6.09 6.54 -7.83
N ASN A 142 6.10 6.49 -6.51
CA ASN A 142 6.96 5.65 -5.69
C ASN A 142 6.76 4.17 -6.04
N TYR A 143 7.80 3.57 -6.62
CA TYR A 143 7.93 2.12 -6.71
C TYR A 143 9.13 1.58 -5.88
N ASN A 144 9.71 2.50 -5.10
CA ASN A 144 10.38 2.45 -3.80
C ASN A 144 11.75 1.73 -3.58
N PRO A 145 12.86 2.50 -3.58
CA PRO A 145 14.15 2.17 -2.94
C PRO A 145 14.42 2.80 -1.53
N PHE A 146 13.39 2.85 -0.68
CA PHE A 146 13.23 3.29 0.73
C PHE A 146 12.63 4.68 1.09
N ASP A 147 11.76 5.18 0.23
CA ASP A 147 10.72 6.23 0.32
C ASP A 147 11.18 7.68 0.51
N SER A 148 10.63 8.56 -0.32
CA SER A 148 11.11 9.89 -0.68
C SER A 148 11.29 10.88 0.49
N SER A 149 12.35 11.70 0.45
CA SER A 149 12.17 13.11 0.82
C SER A 149 11.63 13.85 -0.40
N SER A 150 10.68 14.76 -0.16
CA SER A 150 9.91 15.51 -1.16
C SER A 150 10.72 16.49 -2.03
N LEU A 151 12.05 16.32 -2.11
CA LEU A 151 12.95 17.27 -2.77
C LEU A 151 14.05 16.67 -3.67
N SER A 152 14.25 15.35 -3.78
CA SER A 152 15.03 14.70 -4.87
C SER A 152 15.22 13.18 -4.62
N PRO A 153 14.49 12.27 -5.30
CA PRO A 153 14.87 10.86 -5.31
C PRO A 153 16.08 10.71 -6.26
N LYS A 154 17.27 10.44 -5.69
CA LYS A 154 18.44 9.92 -6.40
C LYS A 154 18.77 8.57 -5.80
N LEU A 155 18.22 7.51 -6.35
CA LEU A 155 18.37 6.16 -5.81
C LEU A 155 19.06 5.31 -6.86
N SER A 156 20.34 4.98 -6.75
CA SER A 156 21.09 4.31 -7.86
C SER A 156 21.40 2.84 -7.55
N ALA A 157 21.41 1.97 -8.56
CA ALA A 157 21.87 0.58 -8.46
C ALA A 157 23.17 0.48 -9.24
N LEU A 158 24.13 -0.26 -8.69
CA LEU A 158 25.33 -0.76 -9.37
C LEU A 158 25.98 0.21 -10.38
N GLY A 159 26.69 1.20 -9.83
CA GLY A 159 27.76 1.91 -10.53
C GLY A 159 27.36 3.05 -11.47
N TRP A 160 26.10 3.45 -11.53
CA TRP A 160 25.67 4.61 -12.33
C TRP A 160 25.42 5.84 -11.46
N THR A 161 26.03 6.97 -11.83
CA THR A 161 25.80 8.27 -11.20
C THR A 161 24.54 8.93 -11.78
N GLY A 162 23.60 9.34 -10.92
CA GLY A 162 22.43 10.14 -11.32
C GLY A 162 21.21 9.36 -11.85
N ALA A 163 21.21 8.03 -11.76
CA ALA A 163 20.09 7.17 -12.17
C ALA A 163 19.18 6.79 -10.99
N ASN A 164 17.87 6.66 -11.24
CA ASN A 164 16.88 6.16 -10.28
C ASN A 164 16.62 4.66 -10.45
N VAL A 165 16.54 3.91 -9.35
CA VAL A 165 16.38 2.47 -9.33
C VAL A 165 14.93 2.11 -9.24
N TYR A 166 14.55 1.12 -10.02
CA TYR A 166 13.31 0.40 -9.85
C TYR A 166 13.59 -1.04 -9.56
N ILE A 167 12.95 -1.52 -8.51
CA ILE A 167 12.97 -2.91 -8.12
C ILE A 167 11.54 -3.44 -8.37
N SER A 168 11.42 -4.67 -8.85
CA SER A 168 10.16 -5.43 -8.89
C SER A 168 10.37 -6.76 -8.19
N TRP A 169 9.40 -7.24 -7.42
CA TRP A 169 9.67 -8.29 -6.44
C TRP A 169 8.41 -9.03 -5.96
N ASN A 170 8.64 -10.11 -5.21
CA ASN A 170 7.71 -10.68 -4.24
C ASN A 170 8.29 -10.72 -2.79
N TYR A 171 9.50 -10.21 -2.59
CA TYR A 171 10.19 -10.09 -1.30
C TYR A 171 9.56 -9.05 -0.35
N ASN A 172 9.64 -9.27 0.96
CA ASN A 172 8.91 -8.49 1.97
C ASN A 172 9.61 -7.24 2.51
N TRP A 173 10.84 -6.96 2.08
CA TRP A 173 11.62 -5.77 2.47
C TRP A 173 12.01 -5.65 3.94
N VAL A 174 11.90 -6.74 4.70
CA VAL A 174 12.22 -6.73 6.13
C VAL A 174 13.17 -7.85 6.49
N MET A 175 12.86 -9.09 6.14
CA MET A 175 13.72 -10.21 6.50
C MET A 175 13.53 -11.39 5.57
N LEU A 176 14.59 -12.17 5.42
CA LEU A 176 14.58 -13.36 4.58
C LEU A 176 14.54 -14.60 5.46
N LYS A 177 13.57 -15.49 5.20
CA LYS A 177 13.51 -16.82 5.81
C LYS A 177 14.04 -17.85 4.83
N VAL A 178 15.09 -18.57 5.20
CA VAL A 178 15.63 -19.68 4.41
C VAL A 178 15.77 -20.93 5.27
N PHE A 179 15.68 -22.09 4.62
CA PHE A 179 15.93 -23.38 5.25
C PHE A 179 17.13 -24.03 4.57
N THR A 180 18.21 -24.24 5.31
CA THR A 180 19.43 -24.88 4.79
C THR A 180 19.86 -25.98 5.75
N TRP A 181 20.25 -27.13 5.19
CA TRP A 181 20.64 -28.36 5.88
C TRP A 181 19.56 -28.92 6.84
N SER A 182 19.37 -28.31 8.02
CA SER A 182 18.29 -28.62 8.97
C SER A 182 17.92 -27.42 9.85
N THR A 183 18.25 -26.20 9.42
CA THR A 183 18.05 -24.99 10.23
C THR A 183 17.33 -23.92 9.41
N TYR A 184 16.33 -23.31 10.03
CA TYR A 184 15.68 -22.11 9.54
C TYR A 184 16.50 -20.91 10.00
N TYR A 185 16.86 -20.04 9.06
CA TYR A 185 17.53 -18.77 9.32
C TYR A 185 16.59 -17.62 8.94
N PHE A 186 16.50 -16.64 9.83
CA PHE A 186 15.76 -15.41 9.65
C PHE A 186 16.75 -14.26 9.62
N VAL A 187 17.04 -13.79 8.41
CA VAL A 187 18.11 -12.82 8.16
C VAL A 187 17.51 -11.42 8.02
N PRO A 188 17.89 -10.44 8.86
CA PRO A 188 17.45 -9.07 8.71
C PRO A 188 18.08 -8.50 7.45
N THR A 189 17.29 -8.40 6.38
CA THR A 189 17.75 -7.80 5.13
C THR A 189 16.56 -7.16 4.41
N PRO A 190 16.58 -5.85 4.12
CA PRO A 190 15.49 -5.18 3.46
C PRO A 190 15.58 -5.34 1.94
N THR A 191 16.71 -5.81 1.40
CA THR A 191 16.89 -6.06 -0.03
C THR A 191 17.83 -7.23 -0.25
N LEU A 192 17.66 -7.91 -1.38
CA LEU A 192 18.54 -8.96 -1.87
C LEU A 192 19.61 -8.40 -2.83
N PHE A 193 19.60 -7.09 -3.12
CA PHE A 193 20.58 -6.43 -4.00
C PHE A 193 21.73 -5.72 -3.26
N TRP A 194 22.96 -5.98 -3.70
CA TRP A 194 24.21 -5.57 -3.06
C TRP A 194 25.18 -4.93 -4.05
N ILE A 195 25.95 -3.92 -3.60
CA ILE A 195 26.67 -2.97 -4.46
C ILE A 195 27.94 -3.55 -5.13
N ASN A 196 28.40 -4.74 -4.75
CA ASN A 196 29.67 -5.29 -5.23
C ASN A 196 29.64 -6.82 -5.38
N ALA A 197 28.76 -7.32 -6.24
CA ALA A 197 28.72 -8.75 -6.59
C ALA A 197 29.76 -9.14 -7.65
N SER A 198 30.25 -8.19 -8.47
CA SER A 198 31.03 -8.52 -9.67
C SER A 198 32.49 -8.93 -9.42
N ALA A 199 33.05 -8.68 -8.23
CA ALA A 199 34.44 -8.98 -7.91
C ALA A 199 34.63 -10.13 -6.90
N GLN A 200 33.55 -10.70 -6.35
CA GLN A 200 33.62 -11.75 -5.33
C GLN A 200 32.52 -12.81 -5.59
N PRO A 201 32.88 -14.07 -5.90
CA PRO A 201 31.91 -15.13 -6.16
C PRO A 201 31.14 -15.55 -4.89
N THR A 202 31.66 -15.23 -3.71
CA THR A 202 31.02 -15.55 -2.43
C THR A 202 31.24 -14.43 -1.42
N ILE A 203 30.17 -14.02 -0.76
CA ILE A 203 30.15 -12.98 0.28
C ILE A 203 29.57 -13.61 1.54
N ALA A 204 30.33 -13.60 2.64
CA ALA A 204 29.87 -14.10 3.93
C ALA A 204 29.16 -13.00 4.72
N PHE A 205 28.00 -13.33 5.27
CA PHE A 205 27.29 -12.57 6.29
C PHE A 205 27.86 -12.99 7.64
N ASP A 206 28.75 -12.21 8.23
CA ASP A 206 29.44 -12.53 9.49
C ASP A 206 29.55 -11.28 10.40
N SER A 207 30.33 -11.36 11.48
CA SER A 207 30.52 -10.22 12.40
C SER A 207 31.37 -9.08 11.82
N SER A 208 32.08 -9.31 10.70
CA SER A 208 32.83 -8.30 9.96
C SER A 208 31.97 -7.58 8.91
N PHE A 209 30.70 -7.99 8.81
CA PHE A 209 29.74 -7.49 7.86
C PHE A 209 29.27 -6.09 8.26
N SER A 210 29.94 -5.05 7.76
CA SER A 210 29.60 -3.66 8.05
C SER A 210 28.65 -3.05 7.01
N SER A 211 27.94 -2.03 7.47
CA SER A 211 26.92 -1.27 6.74
C SER A 211 27.41 -0.52 5.49
N TRP A 212 28.73 -0.47 5.27
CA TRP A 212 29.37 0.12 4.09
C TRP A 212 29.32 -0.78 2.84
N LYS A 213 28.80 -2.00 2.97
CA LYS A 213 28.60 -2.96 1.86
C LYS A 213 27.14 -3.03 1.40
N ILE A 214 26.29 -2.16 1.93
CA ILE A 214 24.84 -2.31 1.95
C ILE A 214 24.15 -1.12 1.28
N MET A 215 23.28 -1.47 0.34
CA MET A 215 22.27 -0.69 -0.37
C MET A 215 22.75 0.44 -1.29
N LEU A 216 22.42 0.24 -2.58
CA LEU A 216 22.22 1.24 -3.62
C LEU A 216 23.26 2.39 -3.64
N PRO A 217 24.29 2.32 -4.52
CA PRO A 217 25.34 3.33 -4.56
C PRO A 217 24.82 4.76 -4.42
N TRP A 218 25.50 5.55 -3.57
CA TRP A 218 25.24 6.99 -3.33
C TRP A 218 24.00 7.34 -2.50
N VAL A 219 23.23 6.35 -2.03
CA VAL A 219 22.27 6.53 -0.94
C VAL A 219 23.00 6.16 0.35
N ASN A 220 23.14 7.11 1.28
CA ASN A 220 23.83 6.86 2.55
C ASN A 220 22.97 5.99 3.51
N ASN A 221 22.19 5.04 2.99
CA ASN A 221 21.33 4.16 3.77
C ASN A 221 22.12 2.90 4.11
N PHE A 222 22.44 2.77 5.38
CA PHE A 222 23.29 1.75 5.93
C PHE A 222 22.49 0.92 6.94
N ALA A 223 22.70 -0.39 6.88
CA ALA A 223 22.16 -1.29 7.87
C ALA A 223 23.24 -1.77 8.83
N SER A 224 23.08 -1.55 10.13
CA SER A 224 24.05 -1.91 11.17
C SER A 224 23.94 -3.39 11.56
N TYR A 225 24.08 -4.29 10.59
CA TYR A 225 23.96 -5.72 10.84
C TYR A 225 25.17 -6.28 11.58
N LYS A 226 24.87 -7.23 12.46
CA LYS A 226 25.85 -8.12 13.08
C LYS A 226 25.32 -9.55 12.94
N ALA A 227 26.22 -10.51 12.75
CA ALA A 227 25.86 -11.92 12.58
C ALA A 227 25.05 -12.53 13.73
N ASP A 228 25.16 -11.97 14.94
CA ASP A 228 24.39 -12.39 16.12
C ASP A 228 22.92 -11.96 16.05
N GLN A 229 22.54 -11.08 15.13
CA GLN A 229 21.16 -10.66 14.91
C GLN A 229 20.37 -11.55 13.95
N ILE A 230 21.01 -12.59 13.41
CA ILE A 230 20.29 -13.66 12.70
C ILE A 230 19.64 -14.56 13.75
N TYR A 231 18.32 -14.69 13.68
CA TYR A 231 17.60 -15.69 14.45
C TYR A 231 17.64 -17.02 13.70
N SER A 232 17.83 -18.12 14.43
CA SER A 232 17.83 -19.45 13.84
C SER A 232 17.16 -20.47 14.74
N THR A 233 16.54 -21.47 14.12
CA THR A 233 15.83 -22.55 14.82
C THR A 233 15.74 -23.81 13.96
N TRP A 234 15.59 -24.97 14.58
CA TRP A 234 15.45 -26.26 13.89
C TRP A 234 13.99 -26.65 13.63
N TRP A 235 13.03 -25.84 14.09
CA TRP A 235 11.61 -26.08 13.90
C TRP A 235 10.94 -24.97 13.08
N ASN A 236 9.96 -25.36 12.28
CA ASN A 236 9.20 -24.43 11.44
C ASN A 236 8.00 -23.79 12.17
N ASN A 237 7.61 -24.36 13.31
CA ASN A 237 6.45 -23.94 14.08
C ASN A 237 6.91 -23.14 15.29
N LEU A 238 6.71 -21.83 15.27
CA LEU A 238 7.26 -20.90 16.26
C LEU A 238 6.27 -20.68 17.40
N SER A 239 6.72 -20.78 18.64
CA SER A 239 5.94 -20.35 19.80
C SER A 239 5.92 -18.82 19.94
N SER A 240 5.06 -18.28 20.81
CA SER A 240 5.11 -16.85 21.20
C SER A 240 6.51 -16.43 21.70
N ILE A 241 7.20 -17.33 22.42
CA ILE A 241 8.57 -17.08 22.91
C ILE A 241 9.56 -17.00 21.74
N ASP A 242 9.43 -17.90 20.76
CA ASP A 242 10.26 -17.89 19.56
C ASP A 242 10.04 -16.62 18.73
N ILE A 243 8.78 -16.18 18.59
CA ILE A 243 8.42 -14.95 17.88
C ILE A 243 9.02 -13.74 18.58
N SER A 244 8.89 -13.66 19.91
CA SER A 244 9.47 -12.57 20.69
C SER A 244 11.00 -12.51 20.48
N ALA A 245 11.69 -13.65 20.63
CA ALA A 245 13.14 -13.73 20.45
C ALA A 245 13.60 -13.41 19.01
N LEU A 246 12.86 -13.89 18.01
CA LEU A 246 13.09 -13.57 16.60
C LEU A 246 12.98 -12.05 16.38
N MET A 247 11.86 -11.46 16.79
CA MET A 247 11.59 -10.06 16.48
C MET A 247 12.49 -9.09 17.24
N THR A 248 12.90 -9.42 18.47
CA THR A 248 13.89 -8.61 19.20
C THR A 248 15.23 -8.57 18.46
N LYS A 249 15.69 -9.68 17.88
CA LYS A 249 16.91 -9.71 17.05
C LYS A 249 16.76 -8.85 15.79
N ILE A 250 15.61 -8.95 15.11
CA ILE A 250 15.34 -8.13 13.91
C ILE A 250 15.26 -6.63 14.28
N GLN A 251 14.59 -6.27 15.37
CA GLN A 251 14.53 -4.89 15.86
C GLN A 251 15.92 -4.36 16.22
N THR A 252 16.75 -5.17 16.88
CA THR A 252 18.13 -4.81 17.23
C THR A 252 19.00 -4.62 16.00
N ALA A 253 18.83 -5.44 14.96
CA ALA A 253 19.52 -5.25 13.68
C ALA A 253 19.20 -3.90 13.02
N TYR A 254 17.98 -3.40 13.19
CA TYR A 254 17.53 -2.15 12.56
C TYR A 254 17.69 -0.89 13.40
N SER A 255 17.80 -0.99 14.73
CA SER A 255 17.89 0.18 15.62
C SER A 255 19.11 1.07 15.39
N GLY A 256 20.24 0.49 14.95
CA GLY A 256 21.46 1.22 14.60
C GLY A 256 21.54 1.62 13.13
N SER A 257 20.52 1.34 12.32
CA SER A 257 20.47 1.57 10.87
C SER A 257 19.72 2.86 10.55
N ASN A 258 20.01 3.50 9.42
CA ASN A 258 19.21 4.64 8.93
C ASN A 258 18.29 4.25 7.76
N ILE A 259 17.78 3.02 7.81
CA ILE A 259 16.83 2.51 6.82
C ILE A 259 15.44 3.06 7.12
N THR A 260 14.90 3.83 6.18
CA THR A 260 13.60 4.52 6.30
C THR A 260 12.44 3.76 5.67
N SER A 261 12.63 2.47 5.34
CA SER A 261 11.53 1.68 4.75
C SER A 261 10.36 1.57 5.72
N PRO A 262 9.10 1.65 5.25
CA PRO A 262 7.93 1.55 6.12
C PRO A 262 7.91 0.27 6.98
N GLY A 263 8.31 -0.88 6.41
CA GLY A 263 8.36 -2.15 7.13
C GLY A 263 9.44 -2.18 8.23
N VAL A 264 10.61 -1.61 7.95
CA VAL A 264 11.72 -1.53 8.90
C VAL A 264 11.41 -0.53 10.02
N LEU A 265 10.89 0.67 9.69
CA LEU A 265 10.54 1.69 10.68
C LEU A 265 9.50 1.17 11.68
N ARG A 266 8.49 0.43 11.20
CA ARG A 266 7.47 -0.18 12.06
C ARG A 266 8.06 -1.14 13.08
N ILE A 267 9.02 -1.97 12.68
CA ILE A 267 9.69 -2.89 13.61
C ILE A 267 10.63 -2.14 14.55
N ALA A 268 11.40 -1.19 14.01
CA ALA A 268 12.36 -0.40 14.78
C ALA A 268 11.67 0.43 15.88
N MET A 269 10.45 0.90 15.65
CA MET A 269 9.69 1.76 16.57
C MET A 269 8.62 1.02 17.40
N ALA A 270 8.40 -0.28 17.18
CA ALA A 270 7.37 -1.05 17.89
C ALA A 270 7.73 -1.30 19.37
N ASP A 271 6.74 -1.17 20.24
CA ASP A 271 6.83 -1.69 21.61
C ASP A 271 6.74 -3.24 21.62
N PRO A 272 7.07 -3.92 22.74
CA PRO A 272 7.17 -5.37 22.78
C PRO A 272 5.90 -6.15 22.38
N THR A 273 4.70 -5.66 22.73
CA THR A 273 3.45 -6.39 22.40
C THR A 273 3.12 -6.21 20.92
N THR A 274 3.28 -5.00 20.40
CA THR A 274 3.15 -4.71 18.96
C THR A 274 4.17 -5.52 18.14
N LEU A 275 5.39 -5.65 18.64
CA LEU A 275 6.48 -6.39 17.98
C LEU A 275 6.16 -7.89 17.85
N GLU A 276 5.58 -8.51 18.88
CA GLU A 276 5.14 -9.91 18.84
C GLU A 276 3.97 -10.13 17.88
N SER A 277 3.01 -9.19 17.85
CA SER A 277 1.90 -9.21 16.88
C SER A 277 2.41 -9.11 15.43
N ILE A 278 3.34 -8.18 15.17
CA ILE A 278 4.01 -8.05 13.87
C ILE A 278 4.73 -9.35 13.49
N GLY A 279 5.50 -9.94 14.40
CA GLY A 279 6.22 -11.18 14.14
C GLY A 279 5.30 -12.35 13.83
N THR A 280 4.24 -12.51 14.61
CA THR A 280 3.21 -13.54 14.40
C THR A 280 2.58 -13.40 13.03
N ALA A 281 2.21 -12.17 12.67
CA ALA A 281 1.67 -11.85 11.35
C ALA A 281 2.67 -12.19 10.23
N MET A 282 3.93 -11.76 10.34
CA MET A 282 4.93 -12.01 9.31
C MET A 282 5.18 -13.51 9.08
N VAL A 283 5.27 -14.30 10.15
CA VAL A 283 5.53 -15.74 10.03
C VAL A 283 4.36 -16.47 9.38
N LYS A 284 3.12 -16.20 9.80
CA LYS A 284 1.92 -16.84 9.22
C LYS A 284 1.69 -16.45 7.76
N ASN A 285 1.91 -15.17 7.43
CA ASN A 285 1.32 -14.57 6.23
C ASN A 285 2.32 -14.26 5.12
N VAL A 286 3.61 -14.14 5.46
CA VAL A 286 4.65 -13.68 4.54
C VAL A 286 5.76 -14.71 4.41
N LEU A 287 6.31 -15.17 5.54
CA LEU A 287 7.46 -16.08 5.55
C LEU A 287 7.07 -17.55 5.40
N GLY A 288 5.79 -17.88 5.55
CA GLY A 288 5.28 -19.25 5.48
C GLY A 288 5.78 -20.10 6.65
N GLY A 289 4.99 -20.16 7.73
CA GLY A 289 5.28 -20.95 8.93
C GLY A 289 4.06 -21.02 9.82
N TRP A 290 4.09 -21.94 10.78
CA TRP A 290 3.04 -22.05 11.79
C TRP A 290 3.48 -21.30 13.05
N VAL A 291 2.51 -20.76 13.78
CA VAL A 291 2.76 -20.16 15.09
C VAL A 291 1.85 -20.87 16.09
N THR A 292 2.45 -21.57 17.06
CA THR A 292 1.74 -22.14 18.20
C THR A 292 1.64 -21.09 19.29
N THR A 293 0.49 -20.42 19.36
CA THR A 293 0.17 -19.54 20.48
C THR A 293 -0.09 -20.40 21.72
N LEU A 294 0.60 -20.15 22.84
CA LEU A 294 0.10 -20.54 24.16
C LEU A 294 -0.98 -19.54 24.58
N ALA A 295 -2.06 -19.50 23.81
CA ALA A 295 -3.24 -18.71 24.14
C ALA A 295 -4.45 -19.33 23.43
N TRP A 296 -5.44 -19.62 24.26
CA TRP A 296 -6.78 -20.07 23.93
C TRP A 296 -7.35 -19.34 22.71
N TRP A 297 -7.82 -20.11 21.73
CA TRP A 297 -8.68 -19.69 20.63
C TRP A 297 -8.28 -18.37 19.93
N SER A 298 -7.21 -18.39 19.12
CA SER A 298 -6.95 -17.33 18.14
C SER A 298 -7.94 -17.49 16.98
N GLY A 299 -8.95 -16.63 16.94
CA GLY A 299 -9.96 -16.53 15.89
C GLY A 299 -9.37 -16.32 14.49
N TRP A 300 -10.15 -16.68 13.49
CA TRP A 300 -9.84 -16.45 12.08
C TRP A 300 -9.65 -14.95 11.83
N VAL A 301 -8.43 -14.49 11.56
CA VAL A 301 -8.20 -13.13 11.06
C VAL A 301 -8.58 -13.13 9.58
N ALA A 302 -9.83 -12.78 9.29
CA ALA A 302 -10.26 -12.50 7.94
C ALA A 302 -9.50 -11.25 7.46
N ARG A 303 -8.95 -11.32 6.23
CA ARG A 303 -8.22 -10.21 5.61
C ARG A 303 -9.15 -9.55 4.60
N PRO A 304 -9.38 -8.24 4.66
CA PRO A 304 -10.17 -7.57 3.66
C PRO A 304 -9.41 -7.45 2.36
N ASP A 305 -10.20 -7.30 1.32
CA ASP A 305 -9.71 -7.13 -0.04
C ASP A 305 -9.05 -5.76 -0.27
N ALA A 306 -8.38 -5.65 -1.42
CA ALA A 306 -7.60 -4.49 -1.82
C ALA A 306 -8.36 -3.15 -1.88
N ASN A 307 -9.70 -3.18 -1.82
CA ASN A 307 -10.53 -1.98 -1.87
C ASN A 307 -10.95 -1.49 -0.48
N THR A 308 -10.63 -2.23 0.58
CA THR A 308 -10.89 -1.79 1.95
C THR A 308 -9.78 -0.85 2.40
N LEU A 309 -10.17 0.37 2.74
CA LEU A 309 -9.28 1.36 3.32
C LEU A 309 -9.13 1.10 4.82
N LEU A 310 -10.25 1.07 5.56
CA LEU A 310 -10.34 0.82 7.01
C LEU A 310 -11.21 -0.38 7.28
N LEU A 311 -10.76 -1.29 8.15
CA LEU A 311 -11.58 -2.33 8.75
C LEU A 311 -11.28 -2.45 10.24
N LEU A 312 -12.33 -2.36 11.06
CA LEU A 312 -12.29 -2.59 12.49
C LEU A 312 -13.21 -3.77 12.81
N HIS A 313 -12.61 -4.89 13.16
CA HIS A 313 -13.31 -6.08 13.66
C HIS A 313 -13.72 -5.95 15.12
N PHE A 314 -13.11 -5.01 15.88
CA PHE A 314 -13.43 -4.80 17.29
C PHE A 314 -13.14 -6.00 18.22
N ASP A 315 -12.29 -6.91 17.75
CA ASP A 315 -12.02 -8.23 18.35
C ASP A 315 -11.01 -8.28 19.49
N ASP A 316 -10.27 -7.20 19.79
CA ASP A 316 -9.39 -7.01 20.97
C ASP A 316 -8.48 -5.78 20.85
N ASP A 317 -8.56 -5.04 19.74
CA ASP A 317 -7.73 -3.86 19.47
C ASP A 317 -8.46 -2.87 18.53
N THR A 318 -7.97 -1.63 18.45
CA THR A 318 -8.32 -0.64 17.42
C THR A 318 -7.43 -0.72 16.17
N THR A 319 -6.55 -1.72 16.08
CA THR A 319 -5.57 -1.80 14.99
C THR A 319 -6.20 -2.27 13.69
N ASN A 320 -6.24 -1.34 12.73
CA ASN A 320 -6.41 -1.64 11.31
C ASN A 320 -5.16 -2.37 10.77
N GLN A 321 -5.36 -3.08 9.67
CA GLN A 321 -4.38 -3.98 9.07
C GLN A 321 -3.16 -3.29 8.47
N TRP A 322 -2.19 -4.15 8.12
CA TRP A 322 -0.79 -3.92 7.77
C TRP A 322 -0.45 -2.87 6.69
N TYR A 323 -1.41 -2.17 6.08
CA TYR A 323 -1.22 -1.31 4.91
C TYR A 323 -1.68 0.16 5.06
N SER A 324 -2.35 0.55 6.15
CA SER A 324 -2.81 1.93 6.31
C SER A 324 -1.74 2.88 6.86
N THR A 325 -1.75 4.13 6.38
CA THR A 325 -0.85 5.21 6.83
C THR A 325 -1.43 6.05 7.98
N TRP A 326 -2.60 5.68 8.49
CA TRP A 326 -3.34 6.40 9.53
C TRP A 326 -3.53 5.54 10.78
N THR A 327 -3.77 6.20 11.91
CA THR A 327 -3.90 5.60 13.25
C THR A 327 -5.33 5.74 13.75
N VAL A 328 -5.83 4.71 14.44
CA VAL A 328 -7.09 4.79 15.21
C VAL A 328 -6.75 4.94 16.68
N THR A 329 -7.28 5.99 17.31
CA THR A 329 -7.09 6.28 18.74
C THR A 329 -8.37 5.95 19.50
N ASN A 330 -8.25 5.11 20.53
CA ASN A 330 -9.31 4.86 21.48
C ASN A 330 -9.39 5.98 22.53
N ASN A 331 -10.48 6.76 22.53
CA ASN A 331 -10.71 7.81 23.53
C ASN A 331 -11.64 7.32 24.66
N GLY A 332 -11.38 6.14 25.23
CA GLY A 332 -12.05 5.65 26.43
C GLY A 332 -13.25 4.71 26.21
N VAL A 333 -13.37 4.12 25.02
CA VAL A 333 -14.38 3.10 24.68
C VAL A 333 -13.95 1.72 25.20
N THR A 334 -14.92 0.89 25.59
CA THR A 334 -14.70 -0.44 26.18
C THR A 334 -15.37 -1.56 25.38
N PHE A 335 -14.82 -2.77 25.49
CA PHE A 335 -15.41 -3.98 24.91
C PHE A 335 -16.62 -4.46 25.71
N THR A 336 -17.48 -5.26 25.07
CA THR A 336 -18.66 -5.86 25.71
C THR A 336 -18.88 -7.32 25.34
N ALA A 337 -19.77 -7.97 26.09
CA ALA A 337 -20.23 -9.33 25.83
C ALA A 337 -21.40 -9.44 24.83
N ASN A 338 -21.89 -8.32 24.31
CA ASN A 338 -22.98 -8.27 23.32
C ASN A 338 -22.40 -7.91 21.95
N TRP A 339 -22.29 -8.89 21.05
CA TRP A 339 -21.58 -8.79 19.78
C TRP A 339 -22.38 -9.33 18.60
N LYS A 340 -22.08 -8.87 17.37
CA LYS A 340 -22.61 -9.49 16.16
C LYS A 340 -21.75 -10.69 15.79
N PHE A 341 -20.44 -10.49 15.82
CA PHE A 341 -19.46 -11.52 15.57
C PHE A 341 -18.34 -11.42 16.60
N TRP A 342 -18.19 -12.48 17.40
CA TRP A 342 -17.11 -12.65 18.38
C TRP A 342 -17.02 -11.60 19.50
N LYS A 343 -16.78 -10.31 19.20
CA LYS A 343 -16.77 -9.17 20.14
C LYS A 343 -17.27 -7.90 19.46
N ALA A 344 -17.77 -6.97 20.25
CA ALA A 344 -18.18 -5.66 19.78
C ALA A 344 -17.80 -4.58 20.79
N TRP A 345 -17.75 -3.34 20.32
CA TRP A 345 -17.45 -2.19 21.16
C TRP A 345 -18.74 -1.55 21.63
N TYR A 346 -18.78 -1.27 22.92
CA TYR A 346 -19.92 -0.62 23.57
C TYR A 346 -19.58 0.83 23.84
N PHE A 347 -20.47 1.71 23.41
CA PHE A 347 -20.34 3.13 23.62
C PHE A 347 -21.38 3.61 24.63
N ASP A 348 -20.87 4.13 25.74
CA ASP A 348 -21.59 4.24 27.00
C ASP A 348 -21.30 5.56 27.73
N TRP A 349 -21.41 6.68 27.00
CA TRP A 349 -21.63 8.02 27.58
C TRP A 349 -20.36 8.83 27.95
N VAL A 350 -20.44 10.12 27.58
CA VAL A 350 -19.50 11.25 27.74
C VAL A 350 -18.13 11.10 27.07
N ASN A 351 -18.00 11.66 25.86
CA ASN A 351 -16.75 11.87 25.12
C ASN A 351 -15.93 10.59 24.81
N LYS A 352 -16.56 9.42 24.86
CA LYS A 352 -15.96 8.17 24.38
C LYS A 352 -16.19 8.04 22.89
N TYR A 353 -15.11 8.00 22.11
CA TYR A 353 -15.16 7.87 20.66
C TYR A 353 -13.87 7.23 20.17
N LEU A 354 -13.91 6.69 18.96
CA LEU A 354 -12.67 6.43 18.22
C LEU A 354 -12.40 7.61 17.31
N SER A 355 -11.14 8.01 17.20
CA SER A 355 -10.71 8.96 16.17
C SER A 355 -9.73 8.32 15.24
N VAL A 356 -9.92 8.52 13.95
CA VAL A 356 -8.96 8.13 12.92
C VAL A 356 -8.15 9.38 12.55
N SER A 357 -6.83 9.25 12.51
CA SER A 357 -5.94 10.36 12.16
C SER A 357 -6.25 10.88 10.76
N LYS A 358 -6.14 12.20 10.59
CA LYS A 358 -6.27 12.87 9.28
C LYS A 358 -5.45 12.15 8.21
N ASN A 359 -6.08 11.86 7.07
CA ASN A 359 -5.44 11.25 5.92
C ASN A 359 -6.17 11.59 4.62
N ASN A 360 -5.42 11.58 3.51
CA ASN A 360 -6.00 11.76 2.18
C ASN A 360 -6.87 10.59 1.72
N ASP A 361 -6.75 9.42 2.34
CA ASP A 361 -7.60 8.24 2.07
C ASP A 361 -9.10 8.53 2.27
N TRP A 362 -9.45 9.51 3.11
CA TRP A 362 -10.83 9.95 3.34
C TRP A 362 -11.29 11.06 2.38
N ASN A 363 -10.40 11.58 1.54
CA ASN A 363 -10.74 12.52 0.47
C ASN A 363 -11.17 11.75 -0.78
N PHE A 364 -12.43 11.30 -0.79
CA PHE A 364 -12.98 10.52 -1.90
C PHE A 364 -13.19 11.32 -3.19
N TRP A 365 -13.18 12.65 -3.15
CA TRP A 365 -13.48 13.53 -4.27
C TRP A 365 -14.79 13.12 -4.95
N THR A 366 -14.74 12.77 -6.24
CA THR A 366 -15.86 12.26 -7.03
C THR A 366 -15.86 10.73 -7.16
N ASN A 367 -14.93 10.04 -6.50
CA ASN A 367 -14.81 8.58 -6.59
C ASN A 367 -15.93 7.87 -5.84
N ASP A 368 -16.18 6.63 -6.26
CA ASP A 368 -17.06 5.70 -5.55
C ASP A 368 -16.45 5.32 -4.19
N PHE A 369 -17.29 5.09 -3.19
CA PHE A 369 -16.86 4.61 -1.88
C PHE A 369 -18.02 3.97 -1.13
N THR A 370 -17.69 3.23 -0.08
CA THR A 370 -18.66 2.63 0.84
C THR A 370 -18.20 2.80 2.29
N VAL A 371 -19.11 3.20 3.17
CA VAL A 371 -18.93 3.13 4.63
C VAL A 371 -20.02 2.22 5.18
N ASP A 372 -19.65 1.19 5.92
CA ASP A 372 -20.62 0.22 6.43
C ASP A 372 -20.22 -0.40 7.77
N ALA A 373 -21.21 -0.76 8.57
CA ALA A 373 -21.01 -1.32 9.91
C ALA A 373 -22.20 -2.13 10.38
N TRP A 374 -21.96 -3.08 11.29
CA TRP A 374 -23.02 -3.66 12.10
C TRP A 374 -23.23 -2.81 13.35
N VAL A 375 -24.50 -2.58 13.68
CA VAL A 375 -24.88 -1.70 14.78
C VAL A 375 -26.05 -2.31 15.55
N ASN A 376 -26.00 -2.26 16.88
CA ASN A 376 -27.10 -2.62 17.76
C ASN A 376 -27.27 -1.54 18.80
N TYR A 377 -28.49 -1.11 19.06
CA TYR A 377 -28.74 0.05 19.89
C TYR A 377 -29.95 -0.08 20.79
N SER A 378 -29.92 0.63 21.92
CA SER A 378 -31.05 0.75 22.83
C SER A 378 -32.14 1.67 22.29
N SER A 379 -33.32 1.66 22.91
CA SER A 379 -34.36 2.65 22.63
C SER A 379 -33.85 4.09 22.70
N ILE A 380 -34.32 4.93 21.78
CA ILE A 380 -34.05 6.38 21.76
C ILE A 380 -35.05 7.05 22.71
N THR A 381 -34.63 7.38 23.93
CA THR A 381 -35.43 8.18 24.86
C THR A 381 -34.91 9.62 24.87
N GLY A 382 -35.74 10.60 24.50
CA GLY A 382 -35.41 12.03 24.54
C GLY A 382 -34.80 12.60 23.25
N TYR A 383 -34.60 13.92 23.22
CA TYR A 383 -33.88 14.60 22.15
C TYR A 383 -32.42 14.15 22.22
N ALA A 384 -31.94 13.38 21.24
CA ALA A 384 -30.54 12.93 21.10
C ALA A 384 -30.11 13.09 19.65
N HIS A 385 -28.89 13.62 19.43
CA HIS A 385 -28.24 13.72 18.12
C HIS A 385 -26.83 13.13 18.24
N ASP A 386 -26.75 11.82 18.29
CA ASP A 386 -25.47 11.10 18.30
C ASP A 386 -25.19 10.52 16.90
N TYR A 387 -23.91 10.48 16.54
CA TYR A 387 -23.45 10.05 15.23
C TYR A 387 -22.72 8.73 15.34
N ILE A 388 -23.20 7.71 14.62
CA ILE A 388 -22.53 6.40 14.50
C ILE A 388 -21.09 6.60 14.01
N PHE A 389 -20.93 7.46 13.01
CA PHE A 389 -19.64 7.97 12.56
C PHE A 389 -19.81 9.38 12.01
N ASP A 390 -18.70 10.07 11.92
CA ASP A 390 -18.59 11.41 11.38
C ASP A 390 -17.30 11.53 10.57
N ILE A 391 -17.44 11.76 9.26
CA ILE A 391 -16.35 12.12 8.36
C ILE A 391 -16.64 13.55 7.90
N SER A 392 -15.83 14.52 8.33
CA SER A 392 -16.08 15.94 8.10
C SER A 392 -14.85 16.74 7.70
N ASN A 393 -15.06 17.85 7.01
CA ASN A 393 -14.08 18.93 6.93
C ASN A 393 -14.11 19.81 8.20
N SER A 394 -13.16 20.75 8.31
CA SER A 394 -12.95 21.56 9.52
C SER A 394 -14.13 22.45 9.89
N ASP A 395 -14.85 22.99 8.90
CA ASP A 395 -16.01 23.87 9.09
C ASP A 395 -17.35 23.12 9.10
N LEU A 396 -17.31 21.78 9.04
CA LEU A 396 -18.46 20.87 9.03
C LEU A 396 -19.40 21.05 7.83
N SER A 397 -19.01 21.81 6.80
CA SER A 397 -19.82 22.04 5.59
C SER A 397 -19.87 20.82 4.66
N LYS A 398 -18.92 19.89 4.79
CA LYS A 398 -18.88 18.61 4.10
C LYS A 398 -18.80 17.50 5.11
N ARG A 399 -19.91 16.79 5.32
CA ARG A 399 -20.03 15.77 6.37
C ARG A 399 -20.80 14.53 5.92
N ILE A 400 -20.36 13.36 6.36
CA ILE A 400 -21.13 12.12 6.29
C ILE A 400 -21.37 11.61 7.70
N TYR A 401 -22.62 11.41 8.05
CA TYR A 401 -23.00 10.88 9.35
C TYR A 401 -24.40 10.23 9.33
N ILE A 402 -24.68 9.42 10.34
CA ILE A 402 -25.99 8.80 10.57
C ILE A 402 -26.51 9.31 11.90
N VAL A 403 -27.74 9.84 11.91
CA VAL A 403 -28.43 10.28 13.12
C VAL A 403 -29.62 9.39 13.40
N THR A 404 -29.76 9.05 14.66
CA THR A 404 -31.03 8.57 15.21
C THR A 404 -31.53 9.57 16.23
N SER A 405 -32.60 10.30 15.91
CA SER A 405 -33.23 11.24 16.84
C SER A 405 -34.63 10.78 17.21
N ASN A 406 -35.06 11.15 18.42
CA ASN A 406 -36.47 11.13 18.82
C ASN A 406 -36.92 12.58 19.01
N GLU A 407 -36.97 13.34 17.91
CA GLU A 407 -37.82 14.53 17.86
C GLU A 407 -39.29 14.11 17.99
N LEU A 408 -40.20 15.06 18.26
CA LEU A 408 -41.67 14.92 18.32
C LEU A 408 -42.33 14.17 17.13
N ALA A 409 -41.55 13.73 16.14
CA ALA A 409 -41.96 13.02 14.95
C ALA A 409 -41.12 11.76 14.59
N ASN A 410 -40.30 11.20 15.49
CA ASN A 410 -39.61 9.90 15.33
C ASN A 410 -38.76 9.74 14.04
N TYR A 411 -37.90 10.70 13.73
CA TYR A 411 -37.15 10.71 12.48
C TYR A 411 -35.69 10.27 12.63
N ASN A 412 -35.29 9.29 11.84
CA ASN A 412 -33.89 8.89 11.70
C ASN A 412 -33.40 9.30 10.31
N TYR A 413 -32.13 9.68 10.17
CA TYR A 413 -31.62 10.08 8.86
C TYR A 413 -30.16 9.79 8.61
N PHE A 414 -29.85 9.49 7.34
CA PHE A 414 -28.49 9.51 6.81
C PHE A 414 -28.21 10.91 6.27
N TRP A 415 -27.07 11.49 6.56
CA TRP A 415 -26.71 12.82 6.07
C TRP A 415 -25.47 12.75 5.17
N TYR A 416 -25.57 13.42 4.02
CA TYR A 416 -24.48 13.58 3.08
C TYR A 416 -24.37 15.04 2.63
N LEU A 417 -23.34 15.72 3.13
CA LEU A 417 -22.98 17.12 2.85
C LEU A 417 -24.08 18.12 3.24
N TRP A 418 -25.06 18.36 2.37
CA TRP A 418 -26.18 19.29 2.58
C TRP A 418 -27.55 18.62 2.42
N ASN A 419 -27.58 17.30 2.19
CA ASN A 419 -28.79 16.52 1.94
C ASN A 419 -28.95 15.41 2.99
N SER A 420 -30.18 14.97 3.25
CA SER A 420 -30.51 13.96 4.25
C SER A 420 -31.57 12.97 3.81
N VAL A 421 -31.35 11.65 4.02
CA VAL A 421 -32.32 10.56 3.76
C VAL A 421 -33.09 10.32 5.03
N TRP A 422 -34.35 10.70 5.06
CA TRP A 422 -35.24 10.48 6.20
C TRP A 422 -35.85 9.09 6.14
N PHE A 423 -35.90 8.40 7.28
CA PHE A 423 -36.55 7.10 7.39
C PHE A 423 -37.24 6.91 8.74
N ASN A 424 -38.28 6.08 8.71
CA ASN A 424 -39.11 5.80 9.87
C ASN A 424 -38.44 4.73 10.77
N SER A 425 -38.63 4.88 12.07
CA SER A 425 -38.29 3.91 13.12
C SER A 425 -38.79 2.47 12.88
N SER A 426 -39.79 2.23 12.02
CA SER A 426 -40.31 0.88 11.78
C SER A 426 -39.32 -0.08 11.10
N LYS A 427 -38.22 0.43 10.54
CA LYS A 427 -37.10 -0.37 10.00
C LYS A 427 -35.95 -0.55 10.97
N LEU A 428 -36.09 0.09 12.12
CA LEU A 428 -35.12 0.16 13.17
C LEU A 428 -35.59 -0.78 14.29
N SER A 429 -34.77 -1.79 14.58
CA SER A 429 -35.05 -2.79 15.60
C SER A 429 -34.15 -2.54 16.79
N VAL A 430 -34.73 -2.03 17.88
CA VAL A 430 -34.01 -1.87 19.15
C VAL A 430 -33.52 -3.22 19.67
N TRP A 431 -32.34 -3.22 20.28
CA TRP A 431 -31.69 -4.42 20.82
C TRP A 431 -31.43 -5.52 19.78
N ASN A 432 -31.41 -5.18 18.50
CA ASN A 432 -31.11 -6.12 17.41
C ASN A 432 -29.97 -5.58 16.55
N TRP A 433 -29.12 -6.49 16.07
CA TRP A 433 -28.02 -6.15 15.18
C TRP A 433 -28.53 -5.89 13.76
N GLN A 434 -28.28 -4.69 13.26
CA GLN A 434 -28.62 -4.27 11.91
C GLN A 434 -27.39 -3.77 11.17
N HIS A 435 -27.35 -4.03 9.87
CA HIS A 435 -26.26 -3.55 9.01
C HIS A 435 -26.61 -2.18 8.45
N PHE A 436 -25.76 -1.18 8.66
CA PHE A 436 -25.93 0.16 8.12
C PHE A 436 -24.88 0.40 7.04
N ALA A 437 -25.30 0.99 5.94
CA ALA A 437 -24.39 1.23 4.84
C ALA A 437 -24.71 2.50 4.04
N MET A 438 -23.67 3.25 3.69
CA MET A 438 -23.72 4.38 2.78
C MET A 438 -22.75 4.14 1.63
N THR A 439 -23.27 4.20 0.41
CA THR A 439 -22.48 3.90 -0.79
C THR A 439 -22.68 4.94 -1.86
N ARG A 440 -21.58 5.52 -2.33
CA ARG A 440 -21.59 6.36 -3.51
C ARG A 440 -21.27 5.54 -4.75
N LYS A 441 -22.11 5.67 -5.77
CA LYS A 441 -21.85 5.23 -7.15
C LYS A 441 -22.07 6.39 -8.11
N TRP A 442 -21.01 6.80 -8.80
CA TRP A 442 -20.98 7.97 -9.68
C TRP A 442 -21.49 9.26 -8.99
N TRP A 443 -22.67 9.73 -9.37
CA TRP A 443 -23.33 10.93 -8.85
C TRP A 443 -24.49 10.59 -7.92
N THR A 444 -24.59 9.36 -7.42
CA THR A 444 -25.67 8.97 -6.50
C THR A 444 -25.10 8.38 -5.22
N MET A 445 -25.57 8.89 -4.09
CA MET A 445 -25.39 8.32 -2.76
C MET A 445 -26.60 7.45 -2.44
N TYR A 446 -26.37 6.22 -2.01
CA TYR A 446 -27.39 5.26 -1.59
C TYR A 446 -27.22 4.93 -0.11
N CYS A 447 -28.32 4.83 0.62
CA CYS A 447 -28.33 4.49 2.04
C CYS A 447 -29.13 3.21 2.28
N PHE A 448 -28.55 2.27 3.02
CA PHE A 448 -29.11 0.95 3.24
C PHE A 448 -29.21 0.63 4.73
N ILE A 449 -30.27 -0.10 5.08
CA ILE A 449 -30.38 -0.81 6.37
C ILE A 449 -30.68 -2.26 6.07
N ASP A 450 -29.87 -3.14 6.65
CA ASP A 450 -29.79 -4.56 6.37
C ASP A 450 -29.62 -4.80 4.87
N TRP A 451 -30.69 -5.12 4.16
CA TRP A 451 -30.68 -5.38 2.72
C TRP A 451 -31.55 -4.42 1.92
N TYR A 452 -32.20 -3.44 2.55
CA TYR A 452 -33.14 -2.54 1.90
C TYR A 452 -32.52 -1.19 1.57
N LEU A 453 -32.72 -0.73 0.33
CA LEU A 453 -32.49 0.68 0.00
C LEU A 453 -33.50 1.54 0.74
N ILE A 454 -33.01 2.45 1.59
CA ILE A 454 -33.82 3.41 2.33
C ILE A 454 -34.11 4.64 1.47
N GLY A 455 -33.10 5.10 0.72
CA GLY A 455 -33.22 6.23 -0.18
C GLY A 455 -31.88 6.61 -0.80
N SER A 456 -31.93 7.62 -1.67
CA SER A 456 -30.76 8.07 -2.42
C SER A 456 -30.78 9.57 -2.70
N TYR A 457 -29.61 10.17 -2.88
CA TYR A 457 -29.44 11.57 -3.31
C TYR A 457 -28.37 11.73 -4.36
N THR A 458 -28.37 12.89 -5.02
CA THR A 458 -27.24 13.32 -5.83
C THR A 458 -26.00 13.52 -4.96
N ALA A 459 -24.94 12.78 -5.26
CA ALA A 459 -23.66 12.86 -4.57
C ALA A 459 -22.77 13.96 -5.17
N TRP A 460 -22.30 14.87 -4.30
CA TRP A 460 -21.28 15.88 -4.57
C TRP A 460 -19.91 15.44 -4.06
N SER A 461 -18.84 16.21 -4.31
CA SER A 461 -17.49 15.82 -3.91
C SER A 461 -17.30 15.82 -2.38
N LEU A 462 -16.59 14.79 -1.87
CA LEU A 462 -16.11 14.76 -0.49
C LEU A 462 -14.59 14.92 -0.49
N ASP A 463 -14.13 16.10 -0.10
CA ASP A 463 -12.73 16.50 -0.12
C ASP A 463 -12.46 17.40 1.09
N ASN A 464 -11.17 17.59 1.41
CA ASN A 464 -10.72 18.33 2.58
C ASN A 464 -11.25 17.78 3.92
N VAL A 465 -11.28 16.45 4.05
CA VAL A 465 -11.62 15.77 5.30
C VAL A 465 -10.52 16.02 6.32
N GLU A 466 -10.94 16.54 7.47
CA GLU A 466 -10.08 16.91 8.60
C GLU A 466 -10.42 16.11 9.86
N HIS A 467 -11.67 15.68 10.00
CA HIS A 467 -12.15 14.91 11.14
C HIS A 467 -12.71 13.56 10.67
N PHE A 468 -12.29 12.50 11.33
CA PHE A 468 -12.93 11.20 11.24
C PHE A 468 -13.09 10.62 12.65
N LYS A 469 -14.33 10.58 13.12
CA LYS A 469 -14.69 10.02 14.42
C LYS A 469 -15.71 8.91 14.25
N ILE A 470 -15.57 7.84 15.04
CA ILE A 470 -16.58 6.80 15.20
C ILE A 470 -17.17 6.99 16.58
N TRP A 471 -18.50 7.11 16.61
CA TRP A 471 -19.30 7.45 17.77
C TRP A 471 -18.98 8.82 18.38
N THR A 472 -19.48 9.90 17.77
CA THR A 472 -19.31 11.26 18.31
C THR A 472 -20.64 11.96 18.50
N ARG A 473 -20.68 12.84 19.51
CA ARG A 473 -21.84 13.71 19.74
C ARG A 473 -21.95 14.77 18.64
N SER A 474 -23.19 15.21 18.37
CA SER A 474 -23.42 16.42 17.58
C SER A 474 -22.73 17.65 18.15
N VAL A 475 -22.16 18.46 17.26
CA VAL A 475 -21.60 19.77 17.60
C VAL A 475 -22.72 20.77 17.94
N TYR A 476 -23.92 20.53 17.42
CA TYR A 476 -25.13 21.29 17.72
C TYR A 476 -25.86 20.62 18.89
N ASN A 477 -25.44 20.94 20.11
CA ASN A 477 -25.91 20.33 21.36
C ASN A 477 -27.34 20.78 21.73
N TYR A 478 -28.36 20.01 21.34
CA TYR A 478 -29.77 20.26 21.72
C TYR A 478 -30.35 19.26 22.73
N ALA A 479 -29.52 18.35 23.25
CA ALA A 479 -29.94 17.06 23.81
C ALA A 479 -29.30 16.77 25.19
N GLU A 480 -30.08 16.32 26.18
CA GLU A 480 -29.60 15.80 27.49
C GLU A 480 -29.53 14.27 27.54
N SER A 481 -30.05 13.60 26.51
CA SER A 481 -30.11 12.14 26.42
C SER A 481 -29.04 11.61 25.48
N TYR A 482 -28.54 10.43 25.79
CA TYR A 482 -27.52 9.77 24.99
C TYR A 482 -28.02 8.39 24.61
N LEU A 483 -27.25 7.78 23.73
CA LEU A 483 -27.61 6.57 23.05
C LEU A 483 -26.65 5.46 23.49
N ASN A 484 -27.17 4.30 23.92
CA ASN A 484 -26.37 3.10 24.20
C ASN A 484 -26.24 2.22 22.96
N TRP A 485 -25.04 2.12 22.40
CA TRP A 485 -24.82 1.48 21.10
C TRP A 485 -23.66 0.50 21.16
N TYR A 486 -23.83 -0.57 20.41
CA TYR A 486 -22.82 -1.55 20.07
C TYR A 486 -22.49 -1.39 18.60
N ILE A 487 -21.21 -1.37 18.27
CA ILE A 487 -20.75 -1.43 16.88
C ILE A 487 -19.86 -2.64 16.70
N ASP A 488 -19.95 -3.22 15.51
CA ASP A 488 -19.17 -4.37 15.10
C ASP A 488 -18.85 -4.25 13.60
N GLU A 489 -17.73 -4.81 13.16
CA GLU A 489 -17.29 -4.85 11.75
C GLU A 489 -17.44 -3.49 11.02
N PHE A 490 -16.75 -2.44 11.47
CA PHE A 490 -16.80 -1.12 10.82
C PHE A 490 -15.81 -1.05 9.66
N ARG A 491 -16.29 -0.73 8.45
CA ARG A 491 -15.50 -0.74 7.24
C ARG A 491 -15.67 0.53 6.41
N VAL A 492 -14.57 0.97 5.80
CA VAL A 492 -14.55 1.97 4.72
C VAL A 492 -13.85 1.39 3.51
N SER A 493 -14.45 1.53 2.33
CA SER A 493 -13.93 1.02 1.06
C SER A 493 -13.86 2.12 0.00
N ASN A 494 -12.86 2.08 -0.87
CA ASN A 494 -12.68 3.00 -2.01
C ASN A 494 -13.45 2.57 -3.28
N ILE A 495 -14.45 1.70 -3.11
CA ILE A 495 -15.38 1.28 -4.16
C ILE A 495 -16.80 1.36 -3.64
N SER A 496 -17.73 1.40 -4.58
CA SER A 496 -19.12 1.04 -4.31
C SER A 496 -19.21 -0.48 -4.14
N ARG A 497 -19.50 -0.95 -2.91
CA ARG A 497 -19.67 -2.39 -2.62
C ARG A 497 -21.01 -2.93 -3.12
N TRP A 498 -21.98 -2.05 -3.31
CA TRP A 498 -23.31 -2.36 -3.85
C TRP A 498 -23.59 -1.39 -4.99
N ASP A 499 -23.33 -1.83 -6.22
CA ASP A 499 -23.00 -0.96 -7.36
C ASP A 499 -24.02 -0.99 -8.51
N TRP A 500 -25.23 -1.50 -8.28
CA TRP A 500 -26.20 -1.66 -9.35
C TRP A 500 -27.02 -0.39 -9.65
N ASN A 501 -27.33 -0.23 -10.93
CA ASN A 501 -28.00 0.93 -11.48
C ASN A 501 -29.53 0.76 -11.46
N GLY A 502 -30.26 1.76 -10.97
CA GLY A 502 -31.73 1.79 -11.08
C GLY A 502 -32.51 1.16 -9.92
N PHE A 503 -31.97 1.19 -8.69
CA PHE A 503 -32.75 0.81 -7.52
C PHE A 503 -33.93 1.74 -7.26
N THR A 504 -35.07 1.16 -6.91
CA THR A 504 -36.18 1.89 -6.31
C THR A 504 -36.09 1.79 -4.79
N ALA A 505 -36.52 2.84 -4.06
CA ALA A 505 -36.61 2.77 -2.60
C ALA A 505 -37.40 1.52 -2.17
N TRP A 506 -36.99 0.91 -1.06
CA TRP A 506 -37.55 -0.32 -0.49
C TRP A 506 -37.27 -1.62 -1.27
N GLN A 507 -36.42 -1.58 -2.28
CA GLN A 507 -35.93 -2.79 -2.95
C GLN A 507 -34.92 -3.52 -2.05
N LYS A 508 -35.01 -4.86 -1.99
CA LYS A 508 -33.94 -5.70 -1.44
C LYS A 508 -32.78 -5.72 -2.45
N VAL A 509 -31.64 -5.19 -2.07
CA VAL A 509 -30.52 -4.91 -2.98
C VAL A 509 -29.36 -5.90 -2.83
N PHE A 510 -29.05 -6.30 -1.61
CA PHE A 510 -27.96 -7.25 -1.32
C PHE A 510 -28.32 -8.12 -0.12
N THR A 511 -27.39 -8.95 0.34
CA THR A 511 -27.49 -9.59 1.66
C THR A 511 -26.22 -9.20 2.43
N PRO A 512 -26.33 -8.56 3.61
CA PRO A 512 -25.17 -8.27 4.44
C PRO A 512 -24.33 -9.51 4.69
N PRO A 513 -23.01 -9.36 4.89
CA PRO A 513 -22.15 -10.49 5.22
C PRO A 513 -22.67 -11.26 6.44
N SER A 514 -22.77 -12.58 6.29
CA SER A 514 -23.20 -13.49 7.39
C SER A 514 -22.04 -13.99 8.23
N SER A 515 -20.83 -13.58 7.87
CA SER A 515 -19.57 -13.80 8.56
C SER A 515 -18.83 -12.46 8.73
N PRO A 516 -17.86 -12.40 9.66
CA PRO A 516 -16.86 -11.33 9.73
C PRO A 516 -16.26 -11.01 8.37
N TYR A 517 -15.90 -9.73 8.14
CA TYR A 517 -15.47 -9.21 6.84
C TYR A 517 -14.12 -9.72 6.35
#